data_AF-A0A9P0CHC8-F1
#
_entry.id   AF-A0A9P0CHC8-F1
#
_cell.length_a   1.000
_cell.length_b   1.000
_cell.length_c   1.000
_cell.angle_alpha   90.00
_cell.angle_beta   90.00
_cell.angle_gamma   90.00
#
_symmetry.space_group_name_H-M   'P 1'
#
loop_
_entity.id
_entity.type
_entity.pdbx_description
1 polymer ?
#
loop_
_entity_poly.entity_id
_entity_poly.type
_entity_poly.pdbx_seq_one_letter_code
_entity_poly.pdbx_strand_id
1 'polypeptide(L)'
;MNILSLCYLFVVAAVSTASPILNSTLDSYSDCNINRYNDVASVTAKCKNINVGSFAVPAGQTLKFALKSGTTLTFNGEISFGFTQWNGPLMWITGNSVTVQGSSSKKHLITSNFNLLS
;
A
#
# COMPACT_ATOMS: atom_id res chain seq x y z
N MET A 1 31.84 60.51 -34.67
CA MET A 1 30.42 60.19 -34.94
C MET A 1 30.31 58.67 -34.87
N ASN A 2 29.65 58.20 -33.82
CA ASN A 2 29.53 56.80 -33.43
C ASN A 2 28.63 56.03 -34.39
N ILE A 3 28.93 54.75 -34.62
CA ILE A 3 27.94 53.65 -34.77
C ILE A 3 28.75 52.33 -34.73
N LEU A 4 28.94 51.77 -33.53
CA LEU A 4 28.10 50.74 -32.91
C LEU A 4 28.45 49.32 -33.38
N SER A 5 29.28 48.70 -32.52
CA SER A 5 29.49 47.28 -32.30
C SER A 5 28.30 46.40 -32.69
N LEU A 6 28.49 45.49 -33.63
CA LEU A 6 27.64 44.31 -33.78
C LEU A 6 28.31 43.13 -33.07
N CYS A 7 27.87 42.89 -31.84
CA CYS A 7 28.02 41.61 -31.17
C CYS A 7 27.35 40.53 -32.02
N TYR A 8 28.15 39.67 -32.64
CA TYR A 8 27.63 38.44 -33.22
C TYR A 8 27.40 37.44 -32.08
N LEU A 9 26.19 37.44 -31.54
CA LEU A 9 25.73 36.40 -30.63
C LEU A 9 25.68 35.06 -31.41
N PHE A 10 26.64 34.18 -31.15
CA PHE A 10 26.36 32.74 -31.28
C PHE A 10 25.49 32.34 -30.09
N VAL A 11 24.17 32.42 -30.25
CA VAL A 11 23.25 31.75 -29.33
C VAL A 11 23.37 30.26 -29.61
N VAL A 12 24.22 29.57 -28.83
CA VAL A 12 24.17 28.11 -28.76
C VAL A 12 22.88 27.77 -28.03
N ALA A 13 21.86 27.36 -28.79
CA ALA A 13 20.65 26.78 -28.25
C ALA A 13 21.03 25.46 -27.57
N ALA A 14 21.24 25.50 -26.25
CA ALA A 14 21.30 24.30 -25.44
C ALA A 14 19.91 23.67 -25.44
N VAL A 15 19.70 22.68 -26.32
CA VAL A 15 18.54 21.79 -26.25
C VAL A 15 18.67 20.98 -24.97
N SER A 16 18.12 21.51 -23.88
CA SER A 16 17.90 20.74 -22.67
C SER A 16 16.82 19.73 -23.00
N THR A 17 17.21 18.49 -23.31
CA THR A 17 16.28 17.37 -23.28
C THR A 17 15.88 17.19 -21.83
N ALA A 18 14.83 17.91 -21.41
CA ALA A 18 14.13 17.61 -20.19
C ALA A 18 13.60 16.18 -20.34
N SER A 19 14.25 15.23 -19.68
CA SER A 19 13.69 13.90 -19.48
C SER A 19 12.32 14.09 -18.84
N PRO A 20 11.27 13.38 -19.29
CA PRO A 20 10.02 13.37 -18.53
C PRO A 20 10.36 12.84 -17.14
N ILE A 21 10.22 13.70 -16.13
CA ILE A 21 10.17 13.25 -14.75
C ILE A 21 8.90 12.39 -14.71
N LEU A 22 9.08 11.06 -14.66
CA LEU A 22 8.00 10.17 -14.32
C LEU A 22 7.63 10.46 -12.86
N ASN A 23 6.83 11.50 -12.66
CA ASN A 23 6.03 11.66 -11.45
C ASN A 23 4.95 10.58 -11.53
N SER A 24 5.36 9.34 -11.25
CA SER A 24 4.47 8.21 -11.07
C SER A 24 3.73 8.40 -9.75
N THR A 25 2.73 9.29 -9.74
CA THR A 25 1.69 9.33 -8.70
C THR A 25 0.60 8.28 -8.97
N LEU A 26 0.92 7.28 -9.78
CA LEU A 26 0.10 6.11 -10.07
C LEU A 26 0.97 4.88 -9.82
N ASP A 27 0.94 4.39 -8.59
CA ASP A 27 0.87 2.96 -8.27
C ASP A 27 1.22 2.73 -6.80
N SER A 28 0.26 2.96 -5.91
CA SER A 28 0.16 2.09 -4.72
C SER A 28 -0.40 0.70 -5.07
N TYR A 29 -0.50 0.39 -6.37
CA TYR A 29 -1.20 -0.74 -6.97
C TYR A 29 -0.31 -1.72 -7.73
N SER A 30 0.91 -1.32 -8.08
CA SER A 30 1.95 -2.22 -8.62
C SER A 30 2.66 -2.99 -7.52
N ASP A 31 2.63 -2.47 -6.30
CA ASP A 31 3.19 -3.09 -5.12
C ASP A 31 2.14 -3.92 -4.39
N CYS A 32 2.40 -5.22 -4.21
CA CYS A 32 1.54 -6.15 -3.47
C CYS A 32 1.62 -5.93 -1.94
N ASN A 33 1.56 -4.67 -1.51
CA ASN A 33 1.62 -4.23 -0.12
C ASN A 33 0.26 -3.64 0.28
N ILE A 34 -0.31 -4.11 1.39
CA ILE A 34 -1.55 -3.58 1.97
C ILE A 34 -1.17 -2.77 3.20
N ASN A 35 -1.30 -1.44 3.12
CA ASN A 35 -1.02 -0.52 4.23
C ASN A 35 -2.26 0.27 4.69
N ARG A 36 -3.43 0.03 4.05
CA ARG A 36 -4.71 0.61 4.43
C ARG A 36 -5.80 -0.44 4.28
N TYR A 37 -6.82 -0.35 5.13
CA TYR A 37 -7.99 -1.23 5.08
C TYR A 37 -8.66 -1.26 3.69
N ASN A 38 -8.74 -0.11 3.02
CA ASN A 38 -9.41 0.02 1.71
C ASN A 38 -8.62 -0.62 0.56
N ASP A 39 -7.33 -0.94 0.75
CA ASP A 39 -6.49 -1.52 -0.31
C ASP A 39 -6.64 -3.04 -0.37
N VAL A 40 -7.25 -3.66 0.65
CA VAL A 40 -7.29 -5.11 0.82
C VAL A 40 -7.92 -5.79 -0.40
N ALA A 41 -9.15 -5.41 -0.77
CA ALA A 41 -9.89 -6.06 -1.83
C ALA A 41 -9.20 -5.95 -3.20
N SER A 42 -8.59 -4.80 -3.45
CA SER A 42 -8.01 -4.47 -4.74
C SER A 42 -6.63 -5.09 -4.94
N VAL A 43 -5.84 -5.22 -3.86
CA VAL A 43 -4.56 -5.98 -3.87
C VAL A 43 -4.81 -7.48 -3.94
N THR A 44 -5.75 -8.02 -3.15
CA THR A 44 -6.01 -9.48 -3.14
C THR A 44 -6.55 -10.00 -4.48
N ALA A 45 -7.23 -9.15 -5.26
CA ALA A 45 -7.68 -9.48 -6.62
C ALA A 45 -6.52 -9.63 -7.63
N LYS A 46 -5.40 -8.92 -7.41
CA LYS A 46 -4.29 -8.84 -8.37
C LYS A 46 -3.13 -9.75 -7.98
N CYS A 47 -2.77 -9.77 -6.70
CA CYS A 47 -1.51 -10.34 -6.21
C CYS A 47 -1.62 -11.76 -5.66
N LYS A 48 -0.49 -12.49 -5.69
CA LYS A 48 -0.30 -13.79 -5.02
C LYS A 48 0.76 -13.79 -3.92
N ASN A 49 1.62 -12.78 -3.85
CA ASN A 49 2.57 -12.61 -2.75
C ASN A 49 2.27 -11.26 -2.12
N ILE A 50 1.55 -11.27 -1.00
CA ILE A 50 0.94 -10.09 -0.41
C ILE A 50 1.59 -9.82 0.94
N ASN A 51 2.06 -8.60 1.14
CA ASN A 51 2.62 -8.13 2.40
C ASN A 51 1.63 -7.18 3.07
N VAL A 52 1.27 -7.46 4.31
CA VAL A 52 0.32 -6.67 5.09
C VAL A 52 1.10 -5.85 6.09
N GLY A 53 1.13 -4.52 5.92
CA GLY A 53 1.70 -3.58 6.86
C GLY A 53 0.75 -3.25 8.01
N SER A 54 1.02 -2.17 8.72
CA SER A 54 0.20 -1.73 9.85
C SER A 54 -0.99 -0.88 9.37
N PHE A 55 -2.19 -1.20 9.84
CA PHE A 55 -3.37 -0.34 9.67
C PHE A 55 -4.47 -0.68 10.67
N ALA A 56 -5.38 0.27 10.87
CA ALA A 56 -6.58 0.07 11.69
C ALA A 56 -7.76 -0.39 10.83
N VAL A 57 -8.47 -1.40 11.32
CA VAL A 57 -9.77 -1.85 10.82
C VAL A 57 -10.85 -1.08 11.58
N PRO A 58 -11.82 -0.46 10.88
CA PRO A 58 -12.90 0.25 11.55
C PRO A 58 -13.71 -0.64 12.50
N ALA A 59 -14.33 -0.03 13.51
CA ALA A 59 -15.18 -0.76 14.45
C ALA A 59 -16.37 -1.43 13.73
N GLY A 60 -16.68 -2.67 14.10
CA GLY A 60 -17.84 -3.39 13.57
C GLY A 60 -17.66 -3.87 12.12
N GLN A 61 -16.43 -3.87 11.62
CA GLN A 61 -16.10 -4.34 10.28
C GLN A 61 -15.26 -5.60 10.34
N THR A 62 -15.49 -6.48 9.35
CA THR A 62 -14.67 -7.68 9.15
C THR A 62 -13.56 -7.35 8.16
N LEU A 63 -12.31 -7.57 8.56
CA LEU A 63 -11.18 -7.59 7.63
C LEU A 63 -11.23 -8.86 6.77
N LYS A 64 -11.60 -8.69 5.50
CA LYS A 64 -11.81 -9.79 4.55
C LYS A 64 -10.67 -9.90 3.55
N PHE A 65 -9.99 -11.04 3.53
CA PHE A 65 -9.01 -11.38 2.50
C PHE A 65 -9.59 -12.45 1.56
N ALA A 66 -9.88 -12.08 0.32
CA ALA A 66 -10.30 -12.99 -0.74
C ALA A 66 -9.08 -13.33 -1.61
N LEU A 67 -8.36 -14.38 -1.23
CA LEU A 67 -7.06 -14.72 -1.82
C LEU A 67 -7.22 -15.67 -3.02
N LYS A 68 -6.40 -15.42 -4.05
CA LYS A 68 -6.26 -16.33 -5.19
C LYS A 68 -5.60 -17.65 -4.74
N SER A 69 -5.78 -18.70 -5.55
CA SER A 69 -5.14 -19.97 -5.23
C SER A 69 -3.62 -19.90 -5.32
N GLY A 70 -2.93 -20.49 -4.32
CA GLY A 70 -1.47 -20.44 -4.20
C GLY A 70 -0.93 -19.12 -3.65
N THR A 71 -1.79 -18.27 -3.05
CA THR A 71 -1.35 -16.99 -2.49
C THR A 71 -0.64 -17.17 -1.16
N THR A 72 0.48 -16.46 -0.99
CA THR A 72 1.14 -16.23 0.30
C THR A 72 0.79 -14.84 0.83
N LEU A 73 0.21 -14.78 2.03
CA LEU A 73 -0.12 -13.57 2.76
C LEU A 73 0.80 -13.45 3.99
N THR A 74 1.61 -12.40 4.04
CA THR A 74 2.58 -12.18 5.12
C THR A 74 2.23 -10.93 5.92
N PHE A 75 1.96 -11.08 7.22
CA PHE A 75 1.78 -9.96 8.14
C PHE A 75 3.12 -9.42 8.61
N ASN A 76 3.39 -8.14 8.33
CA ASN A 76 4.65 -7.42 8.58
C ASN A 76 4.44 -6.15 9.44
N GLY A 77 3.30 -6.03 10.10
CA GLY A 77 2.96 -4.87 10.93
C GLY A 77 1.90 -5.19 11.97
N GLU A 78 1.24 -4.15 12.47
CA GLU A 78 0.17 -4.27 13.45
C GLU A 78 -1.19 -3.95 12.82
N ILE A 79 -2.11 -4.92 12.89
CA ILE A 79 -3.51 -4.72 12.55
C ILE A 79 -4.29 -4.51 13.83
N SER A 80 -4.87 -3.32 14.00
CA SER A 80 -5.72 -3.00 15.14
C SER A 80 -7.19 -2.96 14.75
N PHE A 81 -8.08 -3.39 15.63
CA PHE A 81 -9.53 -3.34 15.40
C PHE A 81 -10.19 -2.31 16.30
N GLY A 82 -11.01 -1.43 15.71
CA GLY A 82 -11.86 -0.51 16.45
C GLY A 82 -12.85 -1.26 17.35
N PHE A 83 -13.15 -0.69 18.51
CA PHE A 83 -14.08 -1.28 19.47
C PHE A 83 -15.53 -1.03 19.09
N THR A 84 -16.33 -2.10 19.08
CA THR A 84 -17.79 -2.04 19.20
C THR A 84 -18.30 -3.41 19.62
N GLN A 85 -19.44 -3.46 20.30
CA GLN A 85 -20.12 -4.72 20.58
C GLN A 85 -20.83 -5.20 19.31
N TRP A 86 -20.38 -6.33 18.77
CA TRP A 86 -20.94 -6.93 17.57
C TRP A 86 -20.64 -8.43 17.52
N ASN A 87 -21.36 -9.14 16.67
CA ASN A 87 -21.26 -10.61 16.59
C ASN A 87 -19.99 -11.10 15.87
N GLY A 88 -19.22 -10.20 15.25
CA GLY A 88 -18.04 -10.56 14.48
C GLY A 88 -18.35 -11.28 13.16
N PRO A 89 -17.33 -11.90 12.53
CA PRO A 89 -15.95 -12.05 13.01
C PRO A 89 -15.07 -10.82 12.70
N LEU A 90 -13.95 -10.68 13.43
CA LEU A 90 -12.94 -9.63 13.18
C LEU A 90 -12.23 -9.82 11.83
N MET A 91 -11.84 -11.05 11.50
CA MET A 91 -11.08 -11.37 10.30
C MET A 91 -11.66 -12.59 9.60
N TRP A 92 -11.66 -12.56 8.27
CA TRP A 92 -12.08 -13.67 7.42
C TRP A 92 -11.12 -13.83 6.25
N ILE A 93 -10.48 -14.99 6.13
CA ILE A 93 -9.54 -15.30 5.05
C ILE A 93 -10.10 -16.47 4.23
N THR A 94 -10.14 -16.30 2.90
CA THR A 94 -10.58 -17.35 1.96
C THR A 94 -9.56 -17.53 0.84
N GLY A 95 -9.46 -18.76 0.33
CA GLY A 95 -8.64 -19.12 -0.82
C GLY A 95 -8.23 -20.59 -0.78
N ASN A 96 -7.74 -21.10 -1.91
CA ASN A 96 -7.36 -22.51 -2.05
C ASN A 96 -5.83 -22.63 -2.06
N SER A 97 -5.28 -23.54 -1.25
CA SER A 97 -3.83 -23.74 -1.14
C SER A 97 -3.10 -22.43 -0.82
N VAL A 98 -3.59 -21.71 0.19
CA VAL A 98 -3.00 -20.44 0.62
C VAL A 98 -2.06 -20.64 1.79
N THR A 99 -1.03 -19.79 1.86
CA THR A 99 -0.12 -19.71 3.00
C THR A 99 -0.36 -18.39 3.72
N VAL A 100 -0.61 -18.44 5.02
CA VAL A 100 -0.77 -17.25 5.86
C VAL A 100 0.29 -17.31 6.95
N GLN A 101 1.10 -16.25 7.05
CA GLN A 101 2.25 -16.24 7.96
C GLN A 101 2.49 -14.86 8.56
N GLY A 102 3.08 -14.84 9.76
CA GLY A 102 3.71 -13.64 10.32
C GLY A 102 5.16 -13.52 9.85
N SER A 103 5.66 -12.30 9.74
CA SER A 103 7.07 -12.05 9.46
C SER A 103 7.96 -12.63 10.55
N SER A 104 9.06 -13.28 10.17
CA SER A 104 10.10 -13.73 11.10
C SER A 104 11.13 -12.65 11.43
N SER A 105 11.22 -11.60 10.61
CA SER A 105 12.21 -10.52 10.74
C SER A 105 11.59 -9.16 11.09
N LYS A 106 10.25 -9.06 11.07
CA LYS A 106 9.51 -7.83 11.40
C LYS A 106 8.43 -8.13 12.45
N LYS A 107 7.95 -7.08 13.11
CA LYS A 107 6.80 -7.15 14.02
C LYS A 107 5.57 -7.62 13.24
N HIS A 108 4.81 -8.55 13.81
CA HIS A 108 3.48 -8.93 13.34
C HIS A 108 2.56 -9.02 14.55
N LEU A 109 1.54 -8.17 14.63
CA LEU A 109 0.56 -8.19 15.72
C LEU A 109 -0.86 -8.02 15.16
N ILE A 110 -1.82 -8.67 15.82
CA ILE A 110 -3.25 -8.53 15.54
C ILE A 110 -3.90 -8.19 16.88
N THR A 111 -4.34 -6.94 17.04
CA THR A 111 -4.79 -6.38 18.32
C THR A 111 -6.27 -6.00 18.26
N SER A 112 -7.06 -6.55 19.18
CA SER A 112 -8.44 -6.10 19.41
C SER A 112 -8.44 -5.09 20.54
N ASN A 113 -9.03 -3.90 20.33
CA ASN A 113 -9.18 -2.91 21.38
C ASN A 113 -10.40 -3.22 22.26
N PHE A 114 -10.44 -4.40 22.90
CA PHE A 114 -11.53 -4.74 23.81
C PHE A 114 -11.43 -3.87 25.06
N ASN A 115 -12.41 -2.97 25.26
CA ASN A 115 -12.49 -2.18 26.49
C ASN A 115 -13.31 -2.97 27.52
N LEU A 116 -12.69 -3.36 28.65
CA LEU A 116 -13.31 -4.09 29.76
C LEU A 116 -14.24 -3.22 30.64
N LEU A 117 -14.52 -1.97 30.25
CA LEU A 117 -15.29 -1.00 31.04
C LEU A 117 -16.73 -0.80 30.55
N SER A 118 -17.45 -1.89 30.24
CA SER A 118 -18.90 -1.86 29.99
C SER A 118 -19.64 -2.59 31.11
#